data_AF-A0A947V3P2-F1
#
_entry.id   AF-A0A947V3P2-F1
#
_cell.length_a   1.000
_cell.length_b   1.000
_cell.length_c   1.000
_cell.angle_alpha   90.00
_cell.angle_beta   90.00
_cell.angle_gamma   90.00
#
_symmetry.space_group_name_H-M   'P 1'
#
loop_
_entity.id
_entity.type
_entity.pdbx_description
1 polymer ?
#
loop_
_entity_poly.entity_id
_entity_poly.type
_entity_poly.pdbx_seq_one_letter_code
_entity_poly.pdbx_strand_id
1 'polypeptide(L)'
;MKITAITPGQQDVASIGKGGPSVAGASFQDILAQELAAAKSPAATTIAAASATAPIAAALRLEGISLTEETINTLEKFSAALGNPAFSAQDLEPFADALENDTAALVHLKNQLPGNHPLSAILERVATASYVESAKLRRGDYHA
;
A
#
# COMPACT_ATOMS: atom_id res chain seq x y z
N MET A 1 -1.20 44.00 35.23
CA MET A 1 -0.13 43.24 34.54
C MET A 1 0.74 44.24 33.80
N LYS A 2 2.07 44.07 33.90
CA LYS A 2 3.10 44.98 33.42
C LYS A 2 3.39 44.70 31.95
N ILE A 3 3.42 45.72 31.09
CA ILE A 3 4.18 45.67 29.84
C ILE A 3 4.95 46.97 29.72
N THR A 4 6.24 46.85 29.99
CA THR A 4 7.26 47.89 29.92
C THR A 4 7.52 48.27 28.46
N ALA A 5 7.55 49.57 28.18
CA ALA A 5 7.98 50.16 26.93
C ALA A 5 9.51 50.14 26.81
N ILE A 6 10.02 49.87 25.61
CA ILE A 6 11.35 50.33 25.20
C ILE A 6 11.40 50.49 23.68
N THR A 7 11.52 51.75 23.26
CA THR A 7 11.71 52.27 21.89
C THR A 7 13.21 52.59 21.70
N PRO A 8 13.75 52.55 20.47
CA PRO A 8 15.15 52.22 20.19
C PRO A 8 16.08 53.44 20.16
N GLY A 9 17.37 53.23 20.48
CA GLY A 9 18.44 54.19 20.21
C GLY A 9 19.65 54.06 21.15
N GLN A 10 20.85 54.02 20.55
CA GLN A 10 22.22 54.14 21.12
C GLN A 10 22.72 52.99 22.02
N GLN A 11 23.61 52.10 21.54
CA GLN A 11 25.05 52.25 21.24
C GLN A 11 25.92 52.68 22.42
N ASP A 12 26.80 51.77 22.87
CA ASP A 12 28.24 51.91 23.21
C ASP A 12 28.60 50.72 24.14
N VAL A 13 29.71 49.97 24.10
CA VAL A 13 30.91 49.85 23.26
C VAL A 13 31.64 48.56 23.67
N ALA A 14 32.37 48.00 22.71
CA ALA A 14 33.64 47.31 22.87
C ALA A 14 33.72 46.04 23.73
N SER A 15 33.86 44.90 23.05
CA SER A 15 35.17 44.23 23.06
C SER A 15 35.48 43.58 21.71
N ILE A 16 36.73 43.77 21.31
CA ILE A 16 37.31 43.61 19.98
C ILE A 16 37.53 42.13 19.67
N GLY A 17 37.08 41.70 18.48
CA GLY A 17 37.26 40.35 17.96
C GLY A 17 37.30 40.29 16.44
N LYS A 18 38.33 40.90 15.86
CA LYS A 18 39.05 40.46 14.64
C LYS A 18 38.22 39.95 13.43
N GLY A 19 38.00 40.85 12.48
CA GLY A 19 37.82 40.65 11.03
C GLY A 19 37.20 39.34 10.50
N GLY A 20 35.95 39.42 10.04
CA GLY A 20 35.32 38.43 9.16
C GLY A 20 34.93 39.08 7.83
N PRO A 21 35.14 38.42 6.68
CA PRO A 21 35.10 39.07 5.37
C PRO A 21 33.68 39.47 4.99
N SER A 22 33.60 40.63 4.33
CA SER A 22 32.46 41.06 3.52
C SER A 22 31.99 39.88 2.67
N VAL A 23 30.72 39.49 2.78
CA VAL A 23 30.10 38.51 1.87
C VAL A 23 29.95 39.22 0.52
N ALA A 24 31.06 39.27 -0.22
CA ALA A 24 31.04 39.40 -1.66
C ALA A 24 30.23 38.21 -2.18
N GLY A 25 29.21 38.48 -3.00
CA GLY A 25 28.42 37.44 -3.64
C GLY A 25 29.36 36.40 -4.26
N ALA A 26 29.14 35.13 -3.95
CA ALA A 26 29.95 34.03 -4.44
C ALA A 26 30.19 34.19 -5.93
N SER A 27 31.45 34.17 -6.35
CA SER A 27 31.79 34.36 -7.75
C SER A 27 31.23 33.18 -8.53
N PHE A 28 30.87 33.36 -9.80
CA PHE A 28 30.40 32.25 -10.64
C PHE A 28 31.35 31.04 -10.61
N GLN A 29 32.66 31.28 -10.46
CA GLN A 29 33.65 30.22 -10.27
C GLN A 29 33.45 29.40 -9.00
N ASP A 30 33.05 30.02 -7.88
CA ASP A 30 32.74 29.31 -6.64
C ASP A 30 31.49 28.45 -6.78
N ILE A 31 30.46 28.95 -7.47
CA ILE A 31 29.23 28.20 -7.74
C ILE A 31 29.53 27.02 -8.67
N LEU A 32 30.34 27.21 -9.71
CA LEU A 32 30.69 26.14 -10.65
C LEU A 32 31.56 25.07 -9.98
N ALA A 33 32.51 25.47 -9.12
CA ALA A 33 33.28 24.54 -8.30
C ALA A 33 32.41 23.76 -7.31
N GLN A 34 31.41 24.42 -6.70
CA GLN A 34 30.44 23.80 -5.79
C GLN A 34 29.58 22.75 -6.52
N GLU A 35 29.06 23.08 -7.69
CA GLU A 35 28.26 22.16 -8.52
C GLU A 35 29.09 20.99 -9.05
N LEU A 36 30.35 21.24 -9.46
CA LEU A 36 31.26 20.19 -9.93
C LEU A 36 31.67 19.24 -8.80
N ALA A 37 31.82 19.75 -7.56
CA ALA A 37 32.04 18.93 -6.37
C ALA A 37 30.79 18.12 -5.99
N ALA A 38 29.59 18.71 -6.12
CA ALA A 38 28.32 18.00 -5.90
C ALA A 38 28.10 16.88 -6.93
N ALA A 39 28.44 17.10 -8.21
CA ALA A 39 28.35 16.10 -9.27
C ALA A 39 29.40 14.97 -9.13
N LYS A 40 30.54 15.23 -8.49
CA LYS A 40 31.60 14.24 -8.26
C LYS A 40 31.37 13.37 -7.03
N SER A 41 30.45 13.75 -6.16
CA SER A 41 29.97 12.87 -5.10
C SER A 41 28.82 12.05 -5.65
N PRO A 42 28.98 10.74 -5.92
CA PRO A 42 27.83 9.88 -6.05
C PRO A 42 27.28 9.74 -4.62
N ALA A 43 26.54 10.75 -4.17
CA ALA A 43 25.48 10.47 -3.23
C ALA A 43 24.58 9.52 -4.00
N ALA A 44 24.80 8.23 -3.78
CA ALA A 44 23.92 7.19 -4.23
C ALA A 44 22.55 7.62 -3.71
N THR A 45 21.72 8.16 -4.61
CA THR A 45 20.29 8.16 -4.44
C THR A 45 19.98 6.69 -4.21
N THR A 46 19.89 6.33 -2.93
CA THR A 46 19.38 5.05 -2.52
C THR A 46 17.94 5.11 -2.95
N ILE A 47 17.68 4.62 -4.18
CA ILE A 47 16.35 4.17 -4.54
C ILE A 47 16.04 3.19 -3.42
N ALA A 48 15.13 3.58 -2.52
CA ALA A 48 14.72 2.76 -1.42
C ALA A 48 14.36 1.41 -2.04
N ALA A 49 15.18 0.39 -1.74
CA ALA A 49 14.94 -0.94 -2.25
C ALA A 49 13.53 -1.30 -1.81
N ALA A 50 12.66 -1.62 -2.78
CA ALA A 50 11.32 -2.11 -2.49
C ALA A 50 11.48 -3.16 -1.39
N SER A 51 10.80 -2.94 -0.25
CA SER A 51 10.95 -3.78 0.93
C SER A 51 10.83 -5.23 0.50
N ALA A 52 11.91 -5.99 0.65
CA ALA A 52 11.96 -7.37 0.21
C ALA A 52 10.84 -8.10 0.95
N THR A 53 9.81 -8.50 0.20
CA THR A 53 8.71 -9.30 0.73
C THR A 53 9.32 -10.55 1.35
N ALA A 54 8.96 -10.83 2.61
CA ALA A 54 9.47 -11.99 3.31
C ALA A 54 9.25 -13.26 2.45
N PRO A 55 10.29 -14.09 2.25
CA PRO A 55 10.16 -15.26 1.40
C PRO A 55 9.16 -16.24 2.02
N ILE A 56 8.13 -16.58 1.25
CA ILE A 56 7.17 -17.63 1.58
C ILE A 56 7.54 -18.93 0.86
N ALA A 57 7.11 -20.07 1.40
CA ALA A 57 7.30 -21.36 0.75
C ALA A 57 6.63 -21.36 -0.64
N ALA A 58 7.35 -21.87 -1.65
CA ALA A 58 6.84 -21.90 -3.03
C ALA A 58 5.52 -22.68 -3.16
N ALA A 59 5.36 -23.74 -2.37
CA ALA A 59 4.11 -24.51 -2.29
C ALA A 59 2.94 -23.65 -1.79
N LEU A 60 3.13 -22.91 -0.69
CA LEU A 60 2.11 -22.03 -0.12
C LEU A 60 1.71 -20.90 -1.10
N ARG A 61 2.69 -20.39 -1.87
CA ARG A 61 2.45 -19.39 -2.91
C ARG A 61 1.61 -19.98 -4.05
N LEU A 62 1.97 -21.15 -4.54
CA LEU A 62 1.27 -21.81 -5.63
C LEU A 62 -0.17 -22.14 -5.22
N GLU A 63 -0.34 -22.72 -4.03
CA GLU A 63 -1.65 -23.04 -3.48
C GLU A 63 -2.54 -21.81 -3.33
N GLY A 64 -1.98 -20.68 -2.87
CA GLY A 64 -2.76 -19.44 -2.78
C GLY A 64 -3.17 -18.85 -4.11
N ILE A 65 -2.31 -18.95 -5.13
CA ILE A 65 -2.67 -18.52 -6.48
C ILE A 65 -3.73 -19.46 -7.05
N SER A 66 -3.54 -20.77 -6.97
CA SER A 66 -4.48 -21.76 -7.51
C SER A 66 -5.86 -21.67 -6.84
N LEU A 67 -5.90 -21.56 -5.52
CA LEU A 67 -7.17 -21.40 -4.79
C LEU A 67 -7.87 -20.09 -5.17
N THR A 68 -7.10 -19.00 -5.32
CA THR A 68 -7.66 -17.72 -5.78
C THR A 68 -8.27 -17.83 -7.18
N GLU A 69 -7.57 -18.48 -8.12
CA GLU A 69 -8.05 -18.68 -9.48
C GLU A 69 -9.31 -19.56 -9.52
N GLU A 70 -9.35 -20.62 -8.71
CA GLU A 70 -10.52 -21.48 -8.57
C GLU A 70 -11.73 -20.69 -8.07
N THR A 71 -11.56 -19.91 -7.00
CA THR A 71 -12.64 -19.09 -6.44
C THR A 71 -13.13 -18.02 -7.43
N ILE A 72 -12.23 -17.40 -8.18
CA ILE A 72 -12.61 -16.44 -9.24
C ILE A 72 -13.43 -17.14 -10.33
N ASN A 73 -13.01 -18.34 -10.77
CA ASN A 73 -13.76 -19.12 -11.76
C ASN A 73 -15.16 -19.50 -11.23
N THR A 74 -15.29 -19.81 -9.94
CA THR A 74 -16.58 -20.05 -9.30
C THR A 74 -17.46 -18.80 -9.31
N LEU A 75 -16.90 -17.62 -9.00
CA LEU A 75 -17.61 -16.34 -9.10
C LEU A 75 -18.05 -16.00 -10.53
N GLU A 76 -17.21 -16.28 -11.53
CA GLU A 76 -17.56 -16.06 -12.94
C GLU A 76 -18.70 -16.97 -13.39
N LYS A 77 -18.66 -18.25 -13.02
CA LYS A 77 -19.75 -19.21 -13.30
C LYS A 77 -21.04 -18.79 -12.58
N PHE A 78 -20.94 -18.35 -11.33
CA PHE A 78 -22.07 -17.84 -10.56
C PHE A 78 -22.68 -16.61 -11.24
N SER A 79 -21.85 -15.63 -11.64
CA SER A 79 -22.30 -14.46 -12.39
C SER A 79 -22.96 -14.83 -13.72
N ALA A 80 -22.45 -15.83 -14.43
CA ALA A 80 -23.05 -16.31 -15.68
C ALA A 80 -24.40 -17.01 -15.43
N ALA A 81 -24.52 -17.77 -14.35
CA ALA A 81 -25.78 -18.40 -13.94
C ALA A 81 -26.83 -17.35 -13.56
N LEU A 82 -26.44 -16.30 -12.83
CA LEU A 82 -27.33 -15.16 -12.51
C LEU A 82 -27.84 -14.42 -13.75
N GLY A 83 -27.01 -14.33 -14.79
CA GLY A 83 -27.40 -13.71 -16.07
C GLY A 83 -28.35 -14.55 -16.92
N ASN A 84 -28.63 -15.80 -16.52
CA ASN A 84 -29.41 -16.73 -17.30
C ASN A 84 -30.79 -17.00 -16.65
N PRO A 85 -31.90 -16.60 -17.29
CA PRO A 85 -33.25 -16.78 -16.75
C PRO A 85 -33.70 -18.25 -16.64
N ALA A 86 -32.91 -19.20 -17.15
CA ALA A 86 -33.18 -20.62 -17.01
C ALA A 86 -32.73 -21.21 -15.66
N PHE A 87 -31.89 -20.51 -14.90
CA PHE A 87 -31.45 -20.97 -13.58
C PHE A 87 -32.44 -20.53 -12.50
N SER A 88 -32.89 -21.48 -11.69
CA SER A 88 -33.65 -21.17 -10.48
C SER A 88 -32.70 -20.88 -9.32
N ALA A 89 -33.19 -20.19 -8.29
CA ALA A 89 -32.37 -19.95 -7.09
C ALA A 89 -31.90 -21.24 -6.39
N GLN A 90 -32.62 -22.34 -6.56
CA GLN A 90 -32.22 -23.66 -6.02
C GLN A 90 -30.99 -24.20 -6.76
N ASP A 91 -30.83 -23.85 -8.04
CA ASP A 91 -29.64 -24.22 -8.82
C ASP A 91 -28.41 -23.37 -8.45
N LEU A 92 -28.61 -22.27 -7.72
CA LEU A 92 -27.56 -21.37 -7.26
C LEU A 92 -27.00 -21.76 -5.87
N GLU A 93 -27.78 -22.45 -5.03
CA GLU A 93 -27.34 -22.97 -3.72
C GLU A 93 -25.95 -23.66 -3.73
N PRO A 94 -25.63 -24.57 -4.67
CA PRO A 94 -24.29 -25.19 -4.70
C PRO A 94 -23.16 -24.19 -4.93
N PHE A 95 -23.42 -23.05 -5.59
CA PHE A 95 -22.43 -21.98 -5.70
C PHE A 95 -22.26 -21.23 -4.39
N ALA A 96 -23.30 -21.06 -3.59
CA ALA A 96 -23.22 -20.46 -2.25
C ALA A 96 -22.29 -21.29 -1.35
N ASP A 97 -22.54 -22.61 -1.31
CA ASP A 97 -21.74 -23.54 -0.50
C ASP A 97 -20.28 -23.58 -0.96
N ALA A 98 -20.05 -23.59 -2.27
CA ALA A 98 -18.69 -23.53 -2.84
C ALA A 98 -17.97 -22.23 -2.46
N LEU A 99 -18.62 -21.07 -2.62
CA LEU A 99 -18.03 -19.77 -2.28
C LEU A 99 -17.74 -19.62 -0.78
N GLU A 100 -18.59 -20.19 0.10
CA GLU A 100 -18.34 -20.20 1.54
C GLU A 100 -17.16 -21.08 1.93
N ASN A 101 -17.05 -22.28 1.34
CA ASN A 101 -15.92 -23.17 1.56
C ASN A 101 -14.61 -22.54 1.06
N ASP A 102 -14.64 -21.96 -0.13
CA ASP A 102 -13.51 -21.23 -0.72
C ASP A 102 -13.09 -20.04 0.14
N THR A 103 -14.05 -19.27 0.66
CA THR A 103 -13.78 -18.16 1.60
C THR A 103 -13.04 -18.66 2.84
N ALA A 104 -13.51 -19.76 3.45
CA ALA A 104 -12.86 -20.34 4.62
C ALA A 104 -11.42 -20.80 4.31
N ALA A 105 -11.20 -21.42 3.15
CA ALA A 105 -9.89 -21.86 2.69
C ALA A 105 -8.94 -20.67 2.42
N LEU A 106 -9.43 -19.62 1.76
CA LEU A 106 -8.65 -18.40 1.48
C LEU A 106 -8.26 -17.67 2.77
N VAL A 107 -9.15 -17.58 3.75
CA VAL A 107 -8.87 -17.00 5.08
C VAL A 107 -7.86 -17.84 5.84
N HIS A 108 -8.01 -19.16 5.84
CA HIS A 108 -7.06 -20.08 6.47
C HIS A 108 -5.66 -19.92 5.86
N LEU A 109 -5.58 -19.82 4.54
CA LEU A 109 -4.31 -19.59 3.86
C LEU A 109 -3.74 -18.21 4.19
N LYS A 110 -4.56 -17.15 4.19
CA LYS A 110 -4.14 -15.79 4.60
C LYS A 110 -3.45 -15.79 5.96
N ASN A 111 -3.99 -16.54 6.92
CA ASN A 111 -3.44 -16.62 8.29
C ASN A 111 -2.08 -17.33 8.38
N GLN A 112 -1.71 -18.11 7.35
CA GLN A 112 -0.38 -18.71 7.23
C GLN A 112 0.64 -17.78 6.57
N LEU A 113 0.19 -16.69 5.93
CA LEU A 113 1.08 -15.73 5.29
C LEU A 113 1.59 -14.67 6.28
N PRO A 114 2.80 -14.12 6.05
CA PRO A 114 3.26 -12.94 6.76
C PRO A 114 2.31 -11.77 6.51
N GLY A 115 1.96 -11.01 7.57
CA GLY A 115 0.95 -9.95 7.49
C GLY A 115 1.22 -8.83 6.47
N ASN A 116 2.46 -8.69 5.99
CA ASN A 116 2.85 -7.69 4.98
C ASN A 116 3.12 -8.30 3.58
N HIS A 117 2.70 -9.55 3.34
CA HIS A 117 2.92 -10.19 2.05
C HIS A 117 1.81 -9.78 1.04
N PRO A 118 2.11 -9.34 -0.19
CA PRO A 118 1.10 -8.84 -1.14
C PRO A 118 0.00 -9.85 -1.48
N LEU A 119 0.31 -11.15 -1.42
CA LEU A 119 -0.67 -12.23 -1.62
C LEU A 119 -1.78 -12.24 -0.55
N SER A 120 -1.50 -11.80 0.69
CA SER A 120 -2.53 -11.74 1.74
C SER A 120 -3.66 -10.77 1.37
N ALA A 121 -3.32 -9.63 0.77
CA ALA A 121 -4.29 -8.63 0.31
C ALA A 121 -5.16 -9.15 -0.85
N ILE A 122 -4.60 -9.99 -1.71
CA ILE A 122 -5.34 -10.62 -2.81
C ILE A 122 -6.31 -11.67 -2.24
N LEU A 123 -5.81 -12.59 -1.40
CA LEU A 123 -6.63 -13.60 -0.73
C LEU A 123 -7.79 -12.96 0.05
N GLU A 124 -7.53 -11.87 0.75
CA GLU A 124 -8.54 -11.14 1.52
C GLU A 124 -9.62 -10.52 0.64
N ARG A 125 -9.23 -9.89 -0.48
CA ARG A 125 -10.20 -9.30 -1.42
C ARG A 125 -11.09 -10.37 -2.05
N VAL A 126 -10.51 -11.48 -2.48
CA VAL A 126 -11.25 -12.58 -3.10
C VAL A 126 -12.17 -13.24 -2.09
N ALA A 127 -11.68 -13.53 -0.88
CA ALA A 127 -12.49 -14.07 0.21
C ALA A 127 -13.66 -13.14 0.58
N THR A 128 -13.42 -11.83 0.64
CA THR A 128 -14.47 -10.85 0.94
C THR A 128 -15.52 -10.80 -0.16
N ALA A 129 -15.11 -10.81 -1.43
CA ALA A 129 -16.03 -10.82 -2.56
C ALA A 129 -16.88 -12.10 -2.56
N SER A 130 -16.26 -13.27 -2.41
CA SER A 130 -16.96 -14.56 -2.35
C SER A 130 -17.96 -14.63 -1.21
N TYR A 131 -17.59 -14.16 -0.01
CA TYR A 131 -18.48 -14.08 1.13
C TYR A 131 -19.68 -13.17 0.90
N VAL A 132 -19.47 -12.00 0.29
CA VAL A 132 -20.56 -11.06 0.02
C VAL A 132 -21.55 -11.65 -0.99
N GLU A 133 -21.06 -12.29 -2.04
CA GLU A 133 -21.92 -12.91 -3.06
C GLU A 133 -22.69 -14.11 -2.50
N SER A 134 -22.04 -14.98 -1.70
CA SER A 134 -22.75 -16.09 -1.04
C SER A 134 -23.78 -15.60 -0.03
N ALA A 135 -23.45 -14.57 0.76
CA ALA A 135 -24.38 -13.98 1.72
C ALA A 135 -25.59 -13.32 1.05
N LYS A 136 -25.39 -12.60 -0.07
CA LYS A 136 -26.49 -12.04 -0.87
C LYS A 136 -27.40 -13.13 -1.41
N LEU A 137 -26.82 -14.25 -1.85
CA LEU A 137 -27.58 -15.39 -2.34
C LEU A 137 -28.41 -16.04 -1.23
N ARG A 138 -27.81 -16.32 -0.07
CA ARG A 138 -28.54 -16.85 1.09
C ARG A 138 -29.64 -15.91 1.60
N ARG A 139 -29.44 -14.59 1.47
CA ARG A 139 -30.47 -13.59 1.79
C ARG A 139 -31.62 -13.57 0.77
N GLY A 140 -31.41 -14.17 -0.39
CA GLY A 140 -32.38 -14.21 -1.47
C GLY A 140 -32.37 -12.96 -2.35
N ASP A 141 -31.29 -12.17 -2.36
CA ASP A 141 -31.20 -10.94 -3.17
C ASP A 141 -31.24 -11.19 -4.68
N TYR A 142 -30.97 -12.42 -5.11
CA TYR A 142 -30.95 -12.82 -6.52
C TYR A 142 -32.26 -13.44 -7.01
N HIS A 143 -33.31 -13.48 -6.18
CA HIS A 143 -34.65 -13.81 -6.65
C HIS A 143 -35.27 -12.58 -7.33
N ALA A 144 -35.37 -12.60 -8.66
CA ALA A 144 -36.24 -11.72 -9.44
C ALA A 144 -37.50 -12.47 -9.87
#